data_AF-A0A2E0T6L0-F1
#
_entry.id   AF-A0A2E0T6L0-F1
#
_cell.length_a   1.000
_cell.length_b   1.000
_cell.length_c   1.000
_cell.angle_alpha   90.00
_cell.angle_beta   90.00
_cell.angle_gamma   90.00
#
_symmetry.space_group_name_H-M   'P 1'
#
loop_
_entity.id
_entity.type
_entity.pdbx_description
1 polymer ?
#
loop_
_entity_poly.entity_id
_entity_poly.type
_entity_poly.pdbx_seq_one_letter_code
_entity_poly.pdbx_strand_id
1 'polypeptide(L)'
;MSNELGLVLQVVGRLKGKQNGTFNGRDKWEVVCPYCGRKSGMIGRVKTGDYFLYACPACNTSTSLKNMVHEKMPDLKYVLTHNENSWYPIQNTSSKKGITKKKRSFKEKQETRSIAQEIMMRGRSGEISNQ
;
A
#
# COMPACT_ATOMS: atom_id res chain seq x y z
N MET A 1 -23.49 6.22 0.38
CA MET A 1 -22.66 6.88 1.41
C MET A 1 -21.22 6.46 1.15
N SER A 2 -20.26 7.40 1.06
CA SER A 2 -18.87 7.09 0.71
C SER A 2 -18.25 6.17 1.76
N ASN A 3 -17.87 4.94 1.39
CA ASN A 3 -17.31 3.92 2.29
C ASN A 3 -16.11 4.42 3.13
N GLU A 4 -15.39 5.42 2.63
CA GLU A 4 -14.27 6.06 3.32
C GLU A 4 -14.69 6.78 4.60
N LEU A 5 -15.87 7.41 4.63
CA LEU A 5 -16.37 8.09 5.82
C LEU A 5 -16.65 7.08 6.95
N GLY A 6 -17.16 5.90 6.59
CA GLY A 6 -17.38 4.80 7.53
C GLY A 6 -16.08 4.31 8.17
N LEU A 7 -15.01 4.18 7.39
CA LEU A 7 -13.70 3.81 7.89
C LEU A 7 -13.12 4.90 8.82
N VAL A 8 -13.24 6.17 8.44
CA VAL A 8 -12.80 7.28 9.28
C VAL A 8 -13.49 7.26 10.64
N LEU A 9 -14.81 7.08 10.68
CA LEU A 9 -15.56 7.01 11.93
C LEU A 9 -15.16 5.80 12.79
N GLN A 10 -14.86 4.64 12.21
CA GLN A 10 -14.34 3.48 12.95
C GLN A 10 -12.97 3.77 13.58
N VAL A 11 -12.07 4.40 12.82
CA VAL A 11 -10.74 4.77 13.32
C VAL A 11 -10.86 5.82 14.44
N VAL A 12 -11.70 6.83 14.25
CA VAL A 12 -11.98 7.88 15.24
C VAL A 12 -12.54 7.25 16.52
N GLY A 13 -13.52 6.35 16.42
CA GLY A 13 -14.09 5.66 17.57
C GLY A 13 -13.04 4.90 18.38
N ARG A 14 -12.13 4.19 17.71
CA ARG A 14 -11.03 3.45 18.38
C ARG A 14 -10.02 4.34 19.05
N LEU A 15 -9.70 5.47 18.44
CA LEU A 15 -8.81 6.47 19.02
C LEU A 15 -9.52 7.39 20.03
N LYS A 16 -10.71 7.02 20.50
CA LYS A 16 -11.51 7.80 21.46
C LYS A 16 -11.69 9.25 21.00
N GLY A 17 -11.85 9.43 19.70
CA GLY A 17 -11.94 10.72 19.08
C GLY A 17 -13.33 11.30 19.04
N LYS A 18 -13.39 12.62 18.86
CA LYS A 18 -14.63 13.37 18.69
C LYS A 18 -14.47 14.29 17.48
N GLN A 19 -15.57 14.56 16.78
CA GLN A 19 -15.60 15.61 15.78
C GLN A 19 -15.36 16.94 16.50
N ASN A 20 -14.37 17.70 16.05
CA ASN A 20 -14.09 19.01 16.60
C ASN A 20 -13.73 20.00 15.49
N GLY A 21 -14.75 20.77 15.10
CA GLY A 21 -14.65 21.81 14.09
C GLY A 21 -14.51 21.27 12.67
N THR A 22 -14.03 22.15 11.79
CA THR A 22 -13.87 21.88 10.37
C THR A 22 -12.42 22.08 9.94
N PHE A 23 -11.90 21.15 9.15
CA PHE A 23 -10.66 21.29 8.42
C PHE A 23 -11.03 21.42 6.95
N ASN A 24 -10.60 22.50 6.30
CA ASN A 24 -10.88 22.72 4.88
C ASN A 24 -12.38 22.82 4.51
N GLY A 25 -13.24 23.26 5.44
CA GLY A 25 -14.69 23.28 5.25
C GLY A 25 -15.34 21.88 5.27
N ARG A 26 -14.58 20.86 5.70
CA ARG A 26 -15.06 19.50 5.95
C ARG A 26 -14.78 19.10 7.40
N ASP A 27 -15.37 18.00 7.82
CA ASP A 27 -15.25 17.52 9.19
C ASP A 27 -13.78 17.28 9.59
N LYS A 28 -13.46 17.74 10.80
CA LYS A 28 -12.20 17.47 11.49
C LYS A 28 -12.50 16.65 12.73
N TRP A 29 -11.68 15.64 13.01
CA TRP A 29 -11.77 14.86 14.23
C TRP A 29 -10.51 15.01 15.05
N GLU A 30 -10.68 15.17 16.35
CA GLU A 30 -9.59 15.11 17.33
C GLU A 30 -9.60 13.74 17.97
N VAL A 31 -8.43 13.10 18.00
CA VAL A 31 -8.23 11.71 18.41
C VAL A 31 -7.05 11.61 19.39
N VAL A 32 -7.05 10.53 20.17
CA VAL A 32 -5.87 10.15 20.95
C VAL A 32 -4.80 9.62 20.00
N CYS A 33 -3.59 10.14 20.10
CA CYS A 33 -2.48 9.74 19.25
C CYS A 33 -2.04 8.30 19.56
N PRO A 34 -2.01 7.38 18.59
CA PRO A 34 -1.56 6.01 18.80
C PRO A 34 -0.03 5.87 18.94
N TYR A 35 0.73 6.95 18.71
CA TYR A 35 2.20 6.96 18.85
C TYR A 35 2.62 7.48 20.23
N CYS A 36 2.00 8.55 20.73
CA CYS A 36 2.41 9.21 21.97
C CYS A 36 1.33 9.23 23.07
N GLY A 37 0.14 8.66 22.82
CA GLY A 37 -0.95 8.55 23.80
C GLY A 37 -1.66 9.86 24.19
N ARG A 38 -1.23 11.00 23.64
CA ARG A 38 -1.82 12.32 23.94
C ARG A 38 -3.05 12.61 23.10
N LYS A 39 -4.04 13.31 23.66
CA LYS A 39 -5.27 13.73 22.97
C LYS A 39 -5.05 14.98 22.10
N SER A 40 -4.11 14.87 21.18
CA SER A 40 -3.69 15.95 20.27
C SER A 40 -3.69 15.52 18.81
N GLY A 41 -4.00 14.25 18.52
CA GLY A 41 -4.08 13.76 17.15
C GLY A 41 -5.27 14.39 16.42
N MET A 42 -5.10 14.65 15.13
CA MET A 42 -6.11 15.25 14.27
C MET A 42 -6.24 14.43 13.00
N ILE A 43 -7.48 14.23 12.57
CA ILE A 43 -7.83 13.61 11.29
C ILE A 43 -8.66 14.60 10.48
N GLY A 44 -8.32 14.79 9.21
CA GLY A 44 -9.07 15.67 8.32
C GLY A 44 -8.91 15.29 6.85
N ARG A 45 -9.87 15.72 6.01
CA ARG A 45 -9.83 15.48 4.55
C ARG A 45 -8.99 16.56 3.87
N VAL A 46 -8.07 16.12 3.01
CA VAL A 46 -7.21 16.99 2.21
C VAL A 46 -7.96 17.41 0.94
N LYS A 47 -8.03 18.72 0.66
CA LYS A 47 -8.74 19.23 -0.54
C LYS A 47 -8.11 18.77 -1.85
N THR A 48 -6.78 18.68 -1.89
CA THR A 48 -6.01 18.50 -3.11
C THR A 48 -5.85 17.05 -3.56
N GLY A 49 -6.01 16.07 -2.67
CA GLY A 49 -5.72 14.67 -2.99
C GLY A 49 -6.83 13.68 -2.70
N ASP A 50 -8.01 14.17 -2.32
CA ASP A 50 -9.16 13.35 -1.92
C ASP A 50 -8.85 12.21 -0.94
N TYR A 51 -7.95 12.46 0.02
CA TYR A 51 -7.58 11.48 1.05
C TYR A 51 -7.69 12.10 2.45
N PHE A 52 -7.69 11.23 3.47
CA PHE A 52 -7.64 11.64 4.86
C PHE A 52 -6.20 11.63 5.39
N LEU A 53 -5.82 12.70 6.08
CA LEU A 53 -4.52 12.85 6.73
C LEU A 53 -4.69 12.70 8.24
N TYR A 54 -3.73 12.05 8.87
CA TYR A 54 -3.53 12.06 10.32
C TYR A 54 -2.32 12.93 10.68
N ALA A 55 -2.47 13.82 11.66
CA ALA A 55 -1.38 14.62 12.19
C ALA A 55 -1.44 14.72 13.72
N CYS A 56 -0.29 14.63 14.39
CA CYS A 56 -0.16 14.88 15.82
C CYS A 56 0.96 15.88 16.07
N PRO A 57 0.64 17.09 16.58
CA PRO A 57 1.64 18.12 16.87
C PRO A 57 2.50 17.77 18.10
N ALA A 58 2.01 16.91 19.00
CA ALA A 58 2.76 16.57 20.21
C ALA A 58 3.98 15.65 19.95
N CYS A 59 3.97 14.90 18.86
CA CYS A 59 5.07 14.01 18.47
C CYS A 59 5.54 14.25 17.02
N ASN A 60 5.15 15.38 16.42
CA ASN A 60 5.46 15.76 15.04
C ASN A 60 5.23 14.65 13.99
N THR A 61 4.23 13.80 14.21
CA THR A 61 3.90 12.71 13.28
C THR A 61 2.81 13.17 12.34
N SER A 62 3.05 13.08 11.03
CA SER A 62 2.07 13.34 9.97
C SER A 62 2.14 12.23 8.95
N THR A 63 1.01 11.58 8.68
CA THR A 63 0.93 10.47 7.72
C THR A 63 -0.46 10.36 7.11
N SER A 64 -0.61 9.63 6.02
CA SER A 64 -1.93 9.31 5.49
C SER A 64 -2.69 8.42 6.46
N LEU A 65 -4.02 8.56 6.53
CA LEU A 65 -4.84 7.73 7.40
C LEU A 65 -4.70 6.24 7.04
N LYS A 66 -4.58 5.91 5.75
CA LYS A 66 -4.34 4.55 5.26
C LYS A 66 -3.07 3.94 5.85
N ASN A 67 -1.96 4.68 5.84
CA ASN A 67 -0.67 4.20 6.37
C ASN A 67 -0.74 4.03 7.90
N MET A 68 -1.32 4.99 8.60
CA MET A 68 -1.49 4.90 10.05
C MET A 68 -2.30 3.65 10.46
N VAL A 69 -3.39 3.36 9.74
CA VAL A 69 -4.21 2.16 9.99
C VAL A 69 -3.39 0.90 9.74
N HIS A 70 -2.61 0.85 8.66
CA HIS A 70 -1.72 -0.29 8.38
C HIS A 70 -0.68 -0.55 9.49
N GLU A 71 -0.13 0.51 10.09
CA GLU A 71 0.90 0.41 11.12
C GLU A 71 0.34 0.11 12.51
N LYS A 72 -0.77 0.77 12.88
CA LYS A 72 -1.27 0.80 14.28
C LYS A 72 -2.55 0.01 14.48
N MET A 73 -3.26 -0.33 13.41
CA MET A 73 -4.56 -1.01 13.47
C MET A 73 -4.63 -2.12 12.40
N PRO A 74 -3.79 -3.16 12.52
CA PRO A 74 -3.70 -4.23 11.53
C PRO A 74 -5.02 -5.00 11.35
N ASP A 75 -5.91 -4.93 12.32
CA ASP A 75 -7.23 -5.54 12.30
C ASP A 75 -8.24 -4.77 11.43
N LEU A 76 -8.06 -3.46 11.23
CA LEU A 76 -8.82 -2.66 10.26
C LEU A 76 -8.28 -2.77 8.83
N LYS A 77 -7.17 -3.47 8.63
CA LYS A 77 -6.54 -3.68 7.31
C LYS A 77 -7.49 -4.36 6.32
N TYR A 78 -8.33 -5.28 6.79
CA TYR A 78 -9.34 -5.97 5.95
C TYR A 78 -10.37 -5.01 5.33
N VAL A 79 -10.72 -3.93 6.04
CA VAL A 79 -11.70 -2.93 5.58
C VAL A 79 -11.11 -2.01 4.51
N LEU A 80 -9.80 -1.74 4.58
CA LEU A 80 -9.06 -1.01 3.54
C LEU A 80 -8.92 -1.83 2.26
N THR A 81 -8.56 -3.12 2.37
CA THR A 81 -8.37 -3.99 1.20
C THR A 81 -9.68 -4.37 0.51
N HIS A 82 -10.79 -4.48 1.23
CA HIS A 82 -12.11 -4.74 0.62
C HIS A 82 -12.66 -3.56 -0.16
N ASN A 83 -12.33 -2.32 0.24
CA ASN A 83 -12.76 -1.13 -0.50
C ASN A 83 -11.99 -0.93 -1.81
N GLU A 84 -10.73 -1.33 -1.88
CA GLU A 84 -9.95 -1.28 -3.14
C GLU A 84 -10.38 -2.35 -4.15
N ASN A 85 -11.01 -3.44 -3.69
CA ASN A 85 -11.36 -4.61 -4.51
C ASN A 85 -12.87 -4.78 -4.78
N SER A 86 -13.63 -3.69 -4.98
CA SER A 86 -15.05 -3.82 -5.35
C SER A 86 -15.31 -4.42 -6.74
N TRP A 87 -14.27 -4.83 -7.48
CA TRP A 87 -14.41 -5.46 -8.81
C TRP A 87 -13.63 -6.76 -9.04
N TYR A 88 -12.94 -7.30 -8.03
CA TYR A 88 -12.22 -8.57 -8.18
C TYR A 88 -12.90 -9.66 -7.36
N PRO A 89 -13.49 -10.70 -8.00
CA PRO A 89 -14.17 -11.76 -7.27
C PRO A 89 -13.19 -12.49 -6.35
N ILE A 90 -13.69 -12.80 -5.16
CA ILE A 90 -13.03 -13.48 -4.05
C ILE A 90 -12.14 -14.60 -4.56
N GLN A 91 -10.82 -14.38 -4.59
CA GLN A 91 -9.89 -15.49 -4.70
C GLN A 91 -9.74 -16.08 -3.30
N ASN A 92 -10.39 -17.22 -3.10
CA ASN A 92 -10.31 -18.01 -1.89
C ASN A 92 -8.85 -18.16 -1.43
N THR A 93 -8.66 -17.90 -0.14
CA THR A 93 -7.47 -18.17 0.63
C THR A 93 -6.95 -19.59 0.34
N SER A 94 -5.81 -19.67 -0.35
CA SER A 94 -4.93 -20.84 -0.25
C SER A 94 -3.59 -20.39 0.32
N SER A 95 -3.37 -20.86 1.54
CA SER A 95 -2.10 -21.11 2.21
C SER A 95 -0.85 -21.08 1.30
N LYS A 96 0.17 -20.35 1.79
CA LYS A 96 1.60 -20.44 1.44
C LYS A 96 1.93 -21.56 0.44
N LYS A 97 2.16 -21.22 -0.82
CA LYS A 97 2.89 -22.08 -1.78
C LYS A 97 3.99 -21.27 -2.45
N GLY A 98 5.19 -21.80 -2.33
CA GLY A 98 6.45 -21.13 -2.66
C GLY A 98 6.52 -20.64 -4.09
N ILE A 99 7.45 -19.71 -4.29
CA ILE A 99 7.88 -19.16 -5.59
C ILE A 99 8.09 -20.33 -6.56
N THR A 100 7.10 -20.59 -7.41
CA THR A 100 7.25 -21.50 -8.54
C THR A 100 8.12 -20.78 -9.55
N LYS A 101 9.44 -21.06 -9.49
CA LYS A 101 10.34 -20.73 -10.59
C LYS A 101 9.75 -21.38 -11.85
N LYS A 102 9.29 -20.56 -12.82
CA LYS A 102 8.82 -21.04 -14.13
C LYS A 102 9.90 -21.98 -14.69
N LYS A 103 9.61 -23.28 -14.77
CA LYS A 103 10.47 -24.23 -15.48
C LYS A 103 10.44 -23.82 -16.96
N ARG A 104 11.56 -23.32 -17.47
CA ARG A 104 11.72 -23.02 -18.90
C ARG A 104 11.36 -24.26 -19.72
N SER A 105 10.56 -24.06 -20.76
CA SER A 105 10.14 -25.12 -21.68
C SER A 105 11.36 -25.71 -22.41
N PHE A 106 11.22 -26.92 -22.96
CA PHE A 106 12.32 -27.55 -23.74
C PHE A 106 12.77 -26.65 -24.90
N LYS A 107 11.82 -25.96 -25.54
CA LYS A 107 12.07 -24.98 -26.60
C LYS A 107 12.90 -23.79 -26.10
N GLU A 108 12.53 -23.16 -24.99
CA GLU A 108 13.31 -22.06 -24.40
C GLU A 108 14.73 -22.49 -24.02
N LYS A 109 14.91 -23.73 -23.55
CA LYS A 109 16.25 -24.26 -23.23
C LYS A 109 17.12 -24.43 -24.48
N GLN A 110 16.54 -24.84 -25.62
CA GLN A 110 17.30 -24.95 -26.87
C GLN A 110 17.65 -23.58 -27.45
N GLU A 111 16.71 -22.63 -27.42
CA GLU A 111 16.94 -21.25 -27.88
C GLU A 111 18.04 -20.57 -27.05
N THR A 112 18.00 -20.72 -25.71
CA THR A 112 19.05 -20.18 -24.83
C THR A 112 20.43 -20.77 -25.15
N ARG A 113 20.50 -22.08 -25.47
CA ARG A 113 21.76 -22.74 -25.86
C ARG A 113 22.29 -22.25 -27.20
N SER A 114 21.41 -22.05 -28.19
CA SER A 114 21.80 -21.53 -29.51
C SER A 114 22.35 -20.11 -29.40
N ILE A 115 21.68 -19.24 -28.64
CA ILE A 115 22.13 -17.85 -28.41
C ILE A 115 23.49 -17.84 -27.69
N ALA A 116 23.66 -18.66 -26.65
CA ALA A 116 24.93 -18.75 -25.93
C ALA A 116 26.08 -19.22 -26.83
N GLN A 117 25.82 -20.18 -27.73
CA GLN A 117 26.81 -20.62 -28.72
C GLN A 117 27.15 -19.53 -29.73
N GLU A 118 26.16 -18.80 -30.25
CA GLU A 118 26.40 -17.69 -31.17
C GLU A 118 27.28 -16.60 -30.54
N ILE A 119 27.01 -16.23 -29.29
CA ILE A 119 27.82 -15.26 -28.53
C ILE A 119 29.25 -15.75 -28.34
N MET A 120 29.44 -17.04 -27.99
CA MET A 120 30.79 -17.62 -27.85
C MET A 120 31.55 -17.67 -29.17
N MET A 121 30.87 -17.95 -30.29
CA MET A 121 31.49 -17.96 -31.61
C MET A 121 31.85 -16.55 -32.07
N ARG A 122 30.95 -15.56 -31.88
CA ARG A 122 31.26 -14.13 -32.15
C ARG A 122 32.43 -13.61 -31.32
N GLY A 123 32.52 -14.00 -30.04
CA GLY A 123 33.64 -13.64 -29.17
C GLY A 123 34.97 -14.27 -29.59
N ARG A 124 34.95 -15.42 -30.27
CA ARG A 124 36.14 -16.09 -30.82
C ARG A 124 36.57 -15.52 -32.18
N SER A 125 35.63 -15.00 -32.96
CA SER A 125 35.90 -14.43 -34.29
C SER A 125 36.41 -12.98 -34.27
N GLY A 126 36.57 -12.36 -33.08
CA GLY A 126 37.11 -11.00 -32.96
C GLY A 126 36.19 -9.89 -33.49
N GLU A 127 34.94 -10.20 -33.84
CA GLU A 127 33.95 -9.22 -34.30
C GLU A 127 33.18 -8.64 -33.11
N ILE A 128 33.90 -8.00 -32.20
CA ILE A 128 33.33 -6.96 -31.35
C ILE A 128 33.95 -5.65 -31.85
N SER A 129 33.52 -5.22 -33.05
CA SER A 129 33.72 -3.83 -33.44
C SER A 129 32.87 -2.97 -32.52
N ASN A 130 33.55 -2.02 -31.89
CA ASN A 130 32.97 -0.86 -31.22
C ASN A 130 31.91 -0.17 -32.10
N GLN A 131 31.04 0.57 -31.41
CA GLN A 131 30.18 1.62 -31.98
C GLN A 131 30.82 2.40 -33.12
#